data_AF-F0U5K8-F1
#
_entry.id   AF-F0U5K8-F1
#
_cell.length_a   1.000
_cell.length_b   1.000
_cell.length_c   1.000
_cell.angle_alpha   90.00
_cell.angle_beta   90.00
_cell.angle_gamma   90.00
#
_symmetry.space_group_name_H-M   'P 1'
#
loop_
_entity.id
_entity.type
_entity.pdbx_description
1 polymer ?
#
loop_
_entity_poly.entity_id
_entity_poly.type
_entity_poly.pdbx_seq_one_letter_code
_entity_poly.pdbx_strand_id
1 'polypeptide(L)'
;MESVGALNIMYTLYTGTSKFPQGQLPIWHKTVACLYVLHYLNRAVITPLFLAPSMSPIHLIIIFSAMGFNYLNSSCIAGWLLGYGTPILGSTAPQPQQTRLSRSSSFSAKYFPAEYIPYIGLCLFLIGMYGNIKAEGTLFRLRREEVDNNKNNNKLTVAQNSKNKYDKVYVLPPPTGWFRAILFPHYVFEWLEWLGFLLIGFSITPALSASASSSLETTDVSPLVLAPYYVPLANLLLHKWGLPFPLPAITFLVNVVSTTAVRASWGRKWYVDRFGAERVGMRGAFVPYFKWL
;
A
#
# COMPACT_ATOMS: atom_id res chain seq x y z
N MET A 1 5.24 13.07 7.75
CA MET A 1 4.31 12.96 6.60
C MET A 1 3.56 11.64 6.60
N GLU A 2 4.24 10.50 6.73
CA GLU A 2 3.59 9.17 6.65
C GLU A 2 2.60 8.87 7.80
N SER A 3 2.79 9.44 9.00
CA SER A 3 1.90 9.19 10.15
C SER A 3 0.48 9.76 9.97
N VAL A 4 0.31 10.75 9.09
CA VAL A 4 -0.98 11.46 8.90
C VAL A 4 -2.08 10.48 8.49
N GLY A 5 -1.78 9.53 7.61
CA GLY A 5 -2.76 8.55 7.15
C GLY A 5 -3.24 7.62 8.26
N ALA A 6 -2.32 7.08 9.07
CA ALA A 6 -2.66 6.19 10.18
C ALA A 6 -3.47 6.89 11.28
N LEU A 7 -3.10 8.12 11.63
CA LEU A 7 -3.83 8.90 12.63
C LEU A 7 -5.24 9.25 12.14
N ASN A 8 -5.37 9.65 10.88
CA ASN A 8 -6.64 10.02 10.28
C ASN A 8 -7.60 8.81 10.21
N ILE A 9 -7.16 7.66 9.71
CA ILE A 9 -8.03 6.47 9.65
C ILE A 9 -8.47 6.01 11.04
N MET A 10 -7.59 6.05 12.05
CA MET A 10 -7.96 5.72 13.42
C MET A 10 -9.02 6.69 13.97
N TYR A 11 -8.81 7.99 13.77
CA TYR A 11 -9.76 9.03 14.21
C TYR A 11 -11.12 8.89 13.52
N THR A 12 -11.14 8.75 12.19
CA THR A 12 -12.38 8.62 11.41
C THR A 12 -13.15 7.35 11.75
N LEU A 13 -12.46 6.22 11.92
CA LEU A 13 -13.14 4.98 12.32
C LEU A 13 -13.64 5.06 13.76
N TYR A 14 -12.87 5.61 14.69
CA TYR A 14 -13.29 5.78 16.08
C TYR A 14 -14.54 6.64 16.22
N THR A 15 -14.63 7.73 15.46
CA THR A 15 -15.80 8.63 15.47
C THR A 15 -16.98 8.09 14.67
N GLY A 16 -16.73 7.29 13.63
CA GLY A 16 -17.76 6.74 12.74
C GLY A 16 -18.38 5.41 13.17
N THR A 17 -17.81 4.69 14.14
CA THR A 17 -18.31 3.37 14.61
C THR A 17 -19.71 3.43 15.22
N SER A 18 -20.10 4.58 15.77
CA SER A 18 -21.44 4.84 16.32
C SER A 18 -22.57 4.67 15.31
N LYS A 19 -22.26 4.68 14.00
CA LYS A 19 -23.22 4.49 12.90
C LYS A 19 -23.55 3.02 12.62
N PHE A 20 -22.86 2.06 13.24
CA PHE A 20 -23.15 0.63 13.06
C PHE A 20 -24.17 0.13 14.08
N PRO A 21 -25.07 -0.82 13.72
CA PRO A 21 -26.17 -1.29 14.59
C PRO A 21 -25.75 -1.83 15.96
N GLN A 22 -24.49 -2.22 16.14
CA GLN A 22 -23.93 -2.73 17.40
C GLN A 22 -22.78 -1.85 17.94
N GLY A 23 -22.56 -0.66 17.37
CA GLY A 23 -21.41 0.19 17.70
C GLY A 23 -20.05 -0.45 17.38
N GLN A 24 -20.02 -1.53 16.60
CA GLN A 24 -18.81 -2.28 16.27
C GLN A 24 -18.69 -2.55 14.78
N LEU A 25 -17.46 -2.42 14.28
CA LEU A 25 -17.09 -2.78 12.92
C LEU A 25 -17.03 -4.31 12.75
N PRO A 26 -17.43 -4.85 11.58
CA PRO A 26 -17.22 -6.26 11.23
C PRO A 26 -15.73 -6.66 11.30
N ILE A 27 -15.47 -7.96 11.48
CA ILE A 27 -14.12 -8.47 11.69
C ILE A 27 -13.17 -8.08 10.56
N TRP A 28 -13.58 -8.25 9.29
CA TRP A 28 -12.74 -7.92 8.14
C TRP A 28 -12.45 -6.42 8.02
N HIS A 29 -13.39 -5.55 8.44
CA HIS A 29 -13.17 -4.10 8.48
C HIS A 29 -12.10 -3.74 9.52
N LYS A 30 -12.18 -4.35 10.71
CA LYS A 30 -11.16 -4.21 11.76
C LYS A 30 -9.80 -4.73 11.29
N THR A 31 -9.77 -5.89 10.61
CA THR A 31 -8.53 -6.46 10.06
C THR A 31 -7.87 -5.51 9.07
N VAL A 32 -8.61 -5.02 8.06
CA VAL A 32 -8.07 -4.09 7.05
C VAL A 32 -7.55 -2.80 7.71
N ALA A 33 -8.31 -2.22 8.64
CA ALA A 33 -7.87 -1.05 9.40
C ALA A 33 -6.59 -1.33 10.20
N CYS A 34 -6.52 -2.48 10.88
CA CYS A 34 -5.37 -2.88 11.67
C CYS A 34 -4.13 -3.09 10.79
N LEU A 35 -4.26 -3.78 9.66
CA LEU A 35 -3.16 -3.98 8.71
C LEU A 35 -2.63 -2.65 8.14
N TYR A 36 -3.54 -1.72 7.79
CA TYR A 36 -3.16 -0.37 7.36
C TYR A 36 -2.36 0.36 8.46
N VAL A 37 -2.87 0.39 9.69
CA VAL A 37 -2.19 1.06 10.81
C VAL A 37 -0.85 0.39 11.11
N LEU A 38 -0.77 -0.93 11.04
CA LEU A 38 0.46 -1.68 11.31
C LEU A 38 1.53 -1.39 10.26
N HIS A 39 1.18 -1.36 8.97
CA HIS A 39 2.08 -0.91 7.90
C HIS A 39 2.63 0.48 8.19
N TYR A 40 1.75 1.45 8.47
CA TYR A 40 2.14 2.83 8.71
C TYR A 40 2.84 3.04 10.05
N LEU A 41 2.63 2.19 11.06
CA LEU A 41 3.42 2.18 12.28
C LEU A 41 4.88 1.83 11.95
N ASN A 42 5.09 0.79 11.14
CA ASN A 42 6.42 0.43 10.66
C ASN A 42 7.06 1.57 9.84
N ARG A 43 6.33 2.17 8.90
CA ARG A 43 6.86 3.18 7.97
C ARG A 43 7.04 4.57 8.58
N ALA A 44 6.12 5.01 9.44
CA ALA A 44 6.11 6.36 9.99
C ALA A 44 6.84 6.49 11.33
N VAL A 45 6.92 5.40 12.11
CA VAL A 45 7.48 5.42 13.47
C VAL A 45 8.71 4.54 13.53
N ILE A 46 8.59 3.23 13.25
CA ILE A 46 9.69 2.29 13.50
C ILE A 46 10.89 2.59 12.58
N THR A 47 10.63 2.71 11.29
CA THR A 47 11.68 2.90 10.29
C THR A 47 12.42 4.22 10.48
N PRO A 48 11.76 5.39 10.57
CA PRO A 48 12.46 6.65 10.66
C PRO A 48 13.18 6.85 12.01
N LEU A 49 12.62 6.35 13.11
CA LEU A 49 13.18 6.59 14.45
C LEU A 49 14.29 5.61 14.83
N PHE A 50 14.22 4.35 14.35
CA PHE A 50 15.12 3.30 14.84
C PHE A 50 15.98 2.65 13.75
N LEU A 51 15.55 2.67 12.48
CA LEU A 51 16.23 1.89 11.42
C LEU A 51 16.93 2.75 10.38
N ALA A 52 16.35 3.90 10.03
CA ALA A 52 16.81 4.73 8.93
C ALA A 52 18.18 5.37 9.24
N PRO A 53 19.23 5.10 8.43
CA PRO A 53 20.42 5.94 8.44
C PRO A 53 20.06 7.34 7.91
N SER A 54 20.77 8.36 8.39
CA SER A 54 20.55 9.79 8.05
C SER A 54 19.96 9.99 6.64
N MET A 55 18.78 10.63 6.60
CA MET A 55 18.07 10.93 5.36
C MET A 55 18.50 12.30 4.83
N SER A 56 18.61 12.43 3.51
CA SER A 56 18.89 13.72 2.87
C SER A 56 17.77 14.72 3.15
N PRO A 57 18.06 16.04 3.26
CA PRO A 57 17.04 17.06 3.40
C PRO A 57 15.96 16.95 2.32
N ILE A 58 14.69 17.04 2.73
CA ILE A 58 13.52 16.95 1.85
C ILE A 58 12.89 18.34 1.75
N HIS A 59 12.53 18.77 0.54
CA HIS A 59 11.84 20.04 0.33
C HIS A 59 10.45 20.05 0.99
N LEU A 60 10.07 21.18 1.60
CA LEU A 60 8.79 21.34 2.30
C LEU A 60 7.57 21.00 1.42
N ILE A 61 7.60 21.37 0.15
CA ILE A 61 6.51 21.10 -0.79
C ILE A 61 6.22 19.59 -0.93
N ILE A 62 7.26 18.75 -0.89
CA ILE A 62 7.13 17.29 -0.96
C ILE A 62 6.51 16.75 0.33
N ILE A 63 6.90 17.31 1.48
CA ILE A 63 6.35 16.94 2.78
C ILE A 63 4.85 17.22 2.82
N PHE A 64 4.44 18.44 2.45
CA PHE A 64 3.02 18.82 2.43
C PHE A 64 2.23 18.03 1.39
N SER A 65 2.78 17.80 0.19
CA SER A 65 2.15 16.95 -0.82
C SER A 65 1.93 15.53 -0.32
N ALA A 66 2.91 14.93 0.36
CA ALA A 66 2.77 13.59 0.90
C ALA A 66 1.82 13.52 2.09
N MET A 67 1.76 14.57 2.92
CA MET A 67 0.75 14.68 3.98
C MET A 67 -0.66 14.77 3.39
N GLY A 68 -0.87 15.61 2.38
CA GLY A 68 -2.14 15.74 1.67
C GLY A 68 -2.56 14.42 1.03
N PHE A 69 -1.64 13.74 0.33
CA PHE A 69 -1.89 12.43 -0.24
C PHE A 69 -2.32 11.41 0.84
N ASN A 70 -1.55 11.27 1.92
CA ASN A 70 -1.85 10.31 2.98
C ASN A 70 -3.19 10.61 3.68
N TYR A 71 -3.52 11.89 3.89
CA TYR A 71 -4.80 12.32 4.44
C TYR A 71 -5.98 11.96 3.53
N LEU A 72 -5.89 12.29 2.24
CA LEU A 72 -6.95 11.99 1.27
C LEU A 72 -7.12 10.47 1.08
N ASN A 73 -6.02 9.74 0.90
CA ASN A 73 -6.04 8.29 0.71
C ASN A 73 -6.67 7.57 1.92
N SER A 74 -6.22 7.91 3.14
CA SER A 74 -6.79 7.34 4.36
C SER A 74 -8.26 7.71 4.56
N SER A 75 -8.69 8.89 4.15
CA SER A 75 -10.10 9.30 4.20
C SER A 75 -10.96 8.47 3.25
N CYS A 76 -10.49 8.21 2.02
CA CYS A 76 -11.18 7.32 1.08
C CYS A 76 -11.30 5.89 1.61
N ILE A 77 -10.21 5.36 2.20
CA ILE A 77 -10.21 4.02 2.81
C ILE A 77 -11.14 3.98 4.03
N ALA A 78 -11.08 4.98 4.92
CA ALA A 78 -11.93 5.07 6.10
C ALA A 78 -13.41 5.14 5.72
N GLY A 79 -13.78 5.97 4.73
CA GLY A 79 -15.14 6.07 4.23
C GLY A 79 -15.65 4.73 3.70
N TRP A 80 -14.85 4.04 2.89
CA TRP A 80 -15.18 2.71 2.40
C TRP A 80 -15.32 1.67 3.52
N LEU A 81 -14.45 1.69 4.55
CA LEU A 81 -14.56 0.83 5.73
C LEU A 81 -15.74 1.18 6.64
N LEU A 82 -16.21 2.43 6.65
CA LEU A 82 -17.47 2.81 7.30
C LEU A 82 -18.69 2.42 6.47
N GLY A 83 -18.48 1.84 5.29
CA GLY A 83 -19.55 1.32 4.46
C GLY A 83 -20.23 2.39 3.61
N TYR A 84 -19.62 3.57 3.44
CA TYR A 84 -20.03 4.51 2.41
C TYR A 84 -19.80 3.87 1.04
N GLY A 85 -20.88 3.41 0.42
CA GLY A 85 -20.85 2.88 -0.94
C GLY A 85 -20.47 3.98 -1.94
N THR A 86 -19.73 3.60 -2.98
CA THR A 86 -19.52 4.47 -4.15
C THR A 86 -20.50 4.02 -5.23
N PRO A 87 -21.68 4.67 -5.38
CA PRO A 87 -22.57 4.34 -6.48
C PRO A 87 -21.85 4.65 -7.80
N ILE A 88 -21.58 3.64 -8.62
CA ILE A 88 -20.83 3.80 -9.88
C ILE A 88 -21.82 4.03 -11.02
N LEU A 89 -21.70 5.17 -11.73
CA LEU A 89 -22.53 5.47 -12.89
C LEU A 89 -22.25 4.46 -14.02
N GLY A 90 -23.30 3.85 -14.58
CA GLY A 90 -23.18 2.86 -15.66
C GLY A 90 -22.99 1.41 -15.21
N SER A 91 -22.87 1.15 -13.90
CA SER A 91 -23.05 -0.20 -13.36
C SER A 91 -24.53 -0.56 -13.44
N THR A 92 -24.91 -1.41 -14.41
CA THR A 92 -26.25 -2.03 -14.45
C THR A 92 -26.41 -3.15 -13.43
N ALA A 93 -25.36 -3.44 -12.65
CA ALA A 93 -25.48 -4.33 -11.51
C ALA A 93 -26.47 -3.68 -10.53
N PRO A 94 -27.51 -4.41 -10.08
CA PRO A 94 -28.40 -3.90 -9.05
C PRO A 94 -27.54 -3.31 -7.94
N GLN A 95 -27.91 -2.12 -7.42
CA GLN A 95 -27.44 -1.78 -6.08
C GLN A 95 -27.67 -3.02 -5.24
N PRO A 96 -26.69 -3.51 -4.46
CA PRO A 96 -26.91 -4.69 -3.63
C PRO A 96 -27.98 -4.32 -2.61
N GLN A 97 -29.24 -4.52 -2.99
CA GLN A 97 -30.35 -4.68 -2.10
C GLN A 97 -29.86 -5.79 -1.20
N GLN A 98 -29.64 -5.45 0.07
CA GLN A 98 -28.99 -6.31 1.04
C GLN A 98 -29.63 -7.70 0.99
N THR A 99 -29.06 -8.58 0.19
CA THR A 99 -28.98 -9.95 0.59
C THR A 99 -28.10 -9.85 1.81
N ARG A 100 -28.73 -9.92 3.00
CA ARG A 100 -28.14 -10.71 4.07
C ARG A 100 -27.34 -11.80 3.38
N LEU A 101 -26.10 -12.07 3.82
CA LEU A 101 -25.59 -13.42 3.68
C LEU A 101 -26.55 -14.34 4.46
N SER A 102 -27.76 -14.52 3.93
CA SER A 102 -28.52 -15.73 4.05
C SER A 102 -27.54 -16.77 3.56
N ARG A 103 -27.35 -17.78 4.39
CA ARG A 103 -26.55 -18.98 4.20
C ARG A 103 -26.88 -19.76 2.89
N SER A 104 -27.64 -19.17 1.98
CA SER A 104 -28.18 -19.74 0.75
C SER A 104 -28.26 -18.77 -0.44
N SER A 105 -27.60 -17.60 -0.44
CA SER A 105 -27.39 -16.91 -1.72
C SER A 105 -26.37 -17.71 -2.50
N SER A 106 -26.84 -18.50 -3.47
CA SER A 106 -25.99 -19.23 -4.39
C SER A 106 -25.17 -18.24 -5.21
N PHE A 107 -24.04 -17.81 -4.65
CA PHE A 107 -22.86 -17.49 -5.42
C PHE A 107 -22.70 -18.62 -6.43
N SER A 108 -22.51 -18.31 -7.71
CA SER A 108 -22.11 -19.35 -8.66
C SER A 108 -20.69 -19.76 -8.31
N ALA A 109 -20.55 -20.59 -7.28
CA ALA A 109 -19.35 -21.21 -6.75
C ALA A 109 -18.81 -22.27 -7.73
N LYS A 110 -19.02 -22.08 -9.03
CA LYS A 110 -18.64 -23.06 -10.02
C LYS A 110 -17.12 -23.06 -10.23
N TYR A 111 -16.41 -21.97 -9.92
CA TYR A 111 -14.97 -21.85 -10.21
C TYR A 111 -14.08 -21.09 -9.20
N PHE A 112 -14.60 -20.35 -8.21
CA PHE A 112 -13.73 -19.62 -7.24
C PHE A 112 -14.38 -19.51 -5.86
N PRO A 113 -13.78 -20.03 -4.77
CA PRO A 113 -14.38 -19.96 -3.45
C PRO A 113 -14.13 -18.58 -2.82
N ALA A 114 -15.07 -17.66 -3.01
CA ALA A 114 -15.01 -16.29 -2.51
C ALA A 114 -14.77 -16.18 -0.99
N GLU A 115 -15.18 -17.20 -0.24
CA GLU A 115 -15.00 -17.30 1.22
C GLU A 115 -13.53 -17.35 1.66
N TYR A 116 -12.63 -17.88 0.82
CA TYR A 116 -11.20 -18.01 1.17
C TYR A 116 -10.35 -16.81 0.74
N ILE A 117 -10.87 -15.92 -0.10
CA ILE A 117 -10.17 -14.72 -0.59
C ILE A 117 -9.55 -13.89 0.54
N PRO A 118 -10.26 -13.52 1.62
CA PRO A 118 -9.66 -12.67 2.64
C PRO A 118 -8.55 -13.37 3.42
N TYR A 119 -8.59 -14.70 3.55
CA TYR A 119 -7.50 -15.46 4.18
C TYR A 119 -6.26 -15.50 3.28
N ILE A 120 -6.43 -15.71 1.98
CA ILE A 120 -5.35 -15.59 0.99
C ILE A 120 -4.76 -14.18 1.04
N GLY A 121 -5.63 -13.17 1.09
CA GLY A 121 -5.23 -11.76 1.21
C GLY A 121 -4.41 -11.49 2.47
N LEU A 122 -4.82 -12.02 3.62
CA LEU A 122 -4.08 -11.91 4.87
C LEU A 122 -2.70 -12.58 4.78
N CYS A 123 -2.61 -13.79 4.24
CA CYS A 123 -1.33 -14.47 4.04
C CYS A 123 -0.40 -13.67 3.12
N LEU A 124 -0.91 -13.17 1.99
CA LEU A 124 -0.13 -12.34 1.07
C LEU A 124 0.34 -11.04 1.74
N PHE A 125 -0.53 -10.41 2.53
CA PHE A 125 -0.19 -9.19 3.26
C PHE A 125 1.01 -9.43 4.19
N LEU A 126 0.94 -10.47 5.01
CA LEU A 126 1.99 -10.79 5.99
C LEU A 126 3.31 -11.18 5.32
N ILE A 127 3.26 -11.97 4.23
CA ILE A 127 4.44 -12.34 3.45
C ILE A 127 5.07 -11.08 2.81
N GLY A 128 4.24 -10.22 2.23
CA GLY A 128 4.65 -8.94 1.66
C GLY A 128 5.32 -8.06 2.69
N MET A 129 4.66 -7.79 3.82
CA MET A 129 5.20 -6.97 4.89
C MET A 129 6.53 -7.50 5.44
N TYR A 130 6.63 -8.81 5.70
CA TYR A 130 7.89 -9.41 6.15
C TYR A 130 9.01 -9.23 5.11
N GLY A 131 8.72 -9.49 3.84
CA GLY A 131 9.68 -9.32 2.75
C GLY A 131 10.13 -7.87 2.57
N ASN A 132 9.20 -6.92 2.68
CA ASN A 132 9.46 -5.49 2.59
C ASN A 132 10.41 -5.03 3.70
N ILE A 133 10.08 -5.33 4.97
CA ILE A 133 10.89 -4.98 6.13
C ILE A 133 12.29 -5.59 6.05
N LYS A 134 12.38 -6.88 5.66
CA LYS A 134 13.67 -7.57 5.53
C LYS A 134 14.55 -6.96 4.45
N ALA A 135 13.97 -6.61 3.30
CA ALA A 135 14.67 -5.98 2.20
C ALA A 135 15.15 -4.56 2.55
N GLU A 136 14.29 -3.72 3.16
CA GLU A 136 14.69 -2.38 3.62
C GLU A 136 15.75 -2.45 4.73
N GLY A 137 15.55 -3.33 5.71
CA GLY A 137 16.52 -3.55 6.80
C GLY A 137 17.90 -3.96 6.29
N THR A 138 17.96 -4.76 5.21
CA THR A 138 19.22 -5.11 4.55
C THR A 138 19.89 -3.88 3.93
N LEU A 139 19.14 -3.03 3.23
CA LEU A 139 19.68 -1.80 2.63
C LEU A 139 20.18 -0.81 3.69
N PHE A 140 19.45 -0.67 4.81
CA PHE A 140 19.88 0.18 5.92
C PHE A 140 21.13 -0.35 6.60
N ARG A 141 21.23 -1.66 6.81
CA ARG A 141 22.43 -2.30 7.36
C ARG A 141 23.65 -2.03 6.47
N LEU A 142 23.53 -2.26 5.17
CA LEU A 142 24.61 -2.01 4.21
C LEU A 142 25.08 -0.55 4.23
N ARG A 143 24.14 0.41 4.31
CA ARG A 143 24.51 1.82 4.41
C ARG A 143 25.21 2.16 5.74
N ARG A 144 24.78 1.58 6.86
CA ARG A 144 25.44 1.78 8.17
C ARG A 144 26.87 1.23 8.17
N GLU A 145 27.05 0.00 7.71
CA GLU A 145 28.36 -0.66 7.63
C GLU A 145 29.34 0.15 6.78
N GLU A 146 28.90 0.68 5.65
CA GLU A 146 29.74 1.51 4.79
C GLU A 146 30.13 2.84 5.44
N VAL A 147 29.21 3.47 6.18
CA VAL A 147 29.52 4.70 6.94
C VAL A 147 30.55 4.43 8.02
N ASP A 148 30.44 3.32 8.74
CA ASP A 148 31.37 2.98 9.82
C ASP A 148 32.74 2.53 9.29
N ASN A 149 32.79 1.80 8.18
CA ASN A 149 34.03 1.48 7.48
C ASN A 149 34.77 2.74 7.01
N ASN A 150 34.06 3.70 6.41
CA ASN A 150 34.67 4.97 5.99
C ASN A 150 35.21 5.79 7.17
N LYS A 151 34.53 5.79 8.32
CA LYS A 151 35.07 6.44 9.55
C LYS A 151 36.34 5.77 10.04
N ASN A 152 36.41 4.44 10.01
CA ASN A 152 37.59 3.71 10.47
C ASN A 152 38.79 3.92 9.54
N ASN A 153 38.56 3.93 8.21
CA ASN A 153 39.61 4.23 7.24
C ASN A 153 40.09 5.70 7.32
N ASN A 154 39.18 6.67 7.48
CA ASN A 154 39.55 8.09 7.57
C ASN A 154 40.17 8.49 8.92
N LYS A 155 40.07 7.67 9.97
CA LYS A 155 40.81 7.89 11.23
C LYS A 155 42.33 7.76 11.07
N LEU A 156 42.81 7.13 10.00
CA LEU A 156 44.24 6.99 9.66
C LEU A 156 44.79 8.19 8.85
N THR A 157 43.95 9.14 8.43
CA THR A 157 44.34 10.35 7.70
C THR A 157 43.76 11.58 8.40
N VAL A 158 44.55 12.25 9.24
CA VAL A 158 44.10 13.34 10.11
C VAL A 158 43.68 14.60 9.34
N ALA A 159 42.65 15.27 9.87
CA ALA A 159 42.26 16.68 9.73
C ALA A 159 42.19 17.28 8.32
N GLN A 160 40.97 17.46 7.80
CA GLN A 160 40.42 18.77 7.43
C GLN A 160 39.02 18.65 6.79
N ASN A 161 38.23 19.70 6.99
CA ASN A 161 36.94 20.03 6.38
C ASN A 161 35.66 19.33 6.88
N SER A 162 35.00 20.06 7.78
CA SER A 162 33.64 19.91 8.27
C SER A 162 32.57 20.18 7.19
N LYS A 163 32.54 19.36 6.13
CA LYS A 163 31.38 19.29 5.23
C LYS A 163 30.60 18.00 5.47
N ASN A 164 29.32 18.18 5.84
CA ASN A 164 28.26 17.20 6.13
C ASN A 164 28.66 15.72 6.26
N LYS A 165 28.65 15.25 7.52
CA LYS A 165 28.93 13.91 8.04
C LYS A 165 28.18 12.73 7.39
N TYR A 166 27.21 13.01 6.52
CA TYR A 166 26.34 12.02 5.86
C TYR A 166 26.15 12.28 4.36
N ASP A 167 27.03 13.07 3.72
CA ASP A 167 26.88 13.36 2.29
C ASP A 167 27.14 12.08 1.46
N LYS A 168 26.06 11.37 1.15
CA LYS A 168 25.89 10.50 -0.03
C LYS A 168 26.72 9.21 -0.09
N VAL A 169 26.75 8.45 1.00
CA VAL A 169 27.23 7.05 0.96
C VAL A 169 26.14 6.15 0.37
N TYR A 170 26.38 5.66 -0.83
CA TYR A 170 25.51 4.71 -1.51
C TYR A 170 26.22 3.39 -1.73
N VAL A 171 25.52 2.29 -1.45
CA VAL A 171 26.05 0.94 -1.58
C VAL A 171 25.21 0.18 -2.60
N LEU A 172 25.90 -0.49 -3.51
CA LEU A 172 25.27 -1.49 -4.38
C LEU A 172 25.08 -2.77 -3.56
N PRO A 173 23.84 -3.24 -3.34
CA PRO A 173 23.63 -4.45 -2.55
C PRO A 173 24.34 -5.65 -3.21
N PRO A 174 24.96 -6.53 -2.41
CA PRO A 174 25.57 -7.75 -2.95
C PRO A 174 24.49 -8.63 -3.57
N PRO A 175 24.82 -9.47 -4.58
CA PRO A 175 23.87 -10.30 -5.29
C PRO A 175 23.45 -11.55 -4.48
N THR A 176 22.91 -11.34 -3.27
CA THR A 176 22.47 -12.40 -2.34
C THR A 176 20.94 -12.38 -2.17
N GLY A 177 20.33 -13.56 -2.02
CA GLY A 177 18.87 -13.70 -1.91
C GLY A 177 18.14 -13.00 -3.08
N TRP A 178 17.13 -12.19 -2.76
CA TRP A 178 16.35 -11.43 -3.74
C TRP A 178 17.17 -10.40 -4.53
N PHE A 179 18.24 -9.86 -3.94
CA PHE A 179 19.11 -8.89 -4.58
C PHE A 179 19.96 -9.48 -5.72
N ARG A 180 19.96 -10.80 -5.89
CA ARG A 180 20.55 -11.49 -7.05
C ARG A 180 19.76 -11.24 -8.33
N ALA A 181 18.44 -11.09 -8.23
CA ALA A 181 17.55 -10.95 -9.38
C ALA A 181 17.11 -9.50 -9.62
N ILE A 182 16.83 -8.75 -8.54
CA ILE A 182 16.27 -7.39 -8.61
C ILE A 182 16.93 -6.44 -7.59
N LEU A 183 17.01 -5.15 -7.90
CA LEU A 183 17.64 -4.15 -7.01
C LEU A 183 16.70 -3.62 -5.93
N PHE A 184 15.39 -3.59 -6.18
CA PHE A 184 14.39 -3.00 -5.28
C PHE A 184 13.32 -4.01 -4.83
N PRO A 185 13.72 -5.13 -4.18
CA PRO A 185 12.75 -6.14 -3.73
C PRO A 185 11.74 -5.61 -2.71
N HIS A 186 12.09 -4.58 -1.93
CA HIS A 186 11.17 -3.98 -0.96
C HIS A 186 9.90 -3.42 -1.63
N TYR A 187 9.99 -2.85 -2.84
CA TYR A 187 8.80 -2.38 -3.56
C TYR A 187 7.92 -3.55 -4.02
N VAL A 188 8.50 -4.62 -4.55
CA VAL A 188 7.72 -5.80 -4.99
C VAL A 188 6.97 -6.43 -3.80
N PHE A 189 7.62 -6.49 -2.64
CA PHE A 189 7.00 -6.99 -1.42
C PHE A 189 5.92 -6.03 -0.87
N GLU A 190 6.10 -4.73 -1.02
CA GLU A 190 5.06 -3.73 -0.73
C GLU A 190 3.86 -3.89 -1.69
N TRP A 191 4.07 -4.25 -2.95
CA TRP A 191 2.96 -4.55 -3.88
C TRP A 191 2.21 -5.80 -3.46
N LEU A 192 2.93 -6.83 -3.00
CA LEU A 192 2.31 -8.05 -2.47
C LEU A 192 1.47 -7.76 -1.22
N GLU A 193 1.96 -6.83 -0.37
CA GLU A 193 1.24 -6.34 0.80
C GLU A 193 -0.11 -5.72 0.41
N TRP A 194 -0.08 -4.71 -0.47
CA TRP A 194 -1.29 -4.01 -0.90
C TRP A 194 -2.20 -4.85 -1.79
N LEU A 195 -1.67 -5.84 -2.50
CA LEU A 195 -2.48 -6.85 -3.19
C LEU A 195 -3.23 -7.70 -2.18
N GLY A 196 -2.58 -8.14 -1.11
CA GLY A 196 -3.23 -8.85 -0.01
C GLY A 196 -4.33 -8.00 0.66
N PHE A 197 -4.06 -6.71 0.87
CA PHE A 197 -5.03 -5.74 1.36
C PHE A 197 -6.27 -5.62 0.47
N LEU A 198 -6.07 -5.55 -0.86
CA LEU A 198 -7.16 -5.54 -1.84
C LEU A 198 -7.99 -6.83 -1.78
N LEU A 199 -7.35 -8.00 -1.65
CA LEU A 199 -8.06 -9.28 -1.57
C LEU A 199 -8.99 -9.33 -0.34
N ILE A 200 -8.51 -8.89 0.83
CA ILE A 200 -9.37 -8.76 2.03
C ILE A 200 -10.51 -7.76 1.76
N GLY A 201 -10.25 -6.72 0.97
CA GLY A 201 -11.22 -5.73 0.52
C GLY A 201 -12.47 -6.31 -0.14
N PHE A 202 -12.39 -7.48 -0.80
CA PHE A 202 -13.58 -8.12 -1.37
C PHE A 202 -14.56 -8.65 -0.30
N SER A 203 -14.14 -8.73 0.96
CA SER A 203 -14.99 -9.14 2.10
C SER A 203 -15.53 -7.95 2.91
N ILE A 204 -15.25 -6.72 2.48
CA ILE A 204 -15.78 -5.50 3.11
C ILE A 204 -17.21 -5.28 2.61
N THR A 205 -18.16 -5.29 3.54
CA THR A 205 -19.57 -5.09 3.23
C THR A 205 -19.94 -3.61 3.36
N PRO A 206 -20.70 -3.02 2.42
CA PRO A 206 -21.23 -1.68 2.60
C PRO A 206 -22.14 -1.65 3.83
N ALA A 207 -22.23 -0.49 4.49
CA ALA A 207 -23.06 -0.32 5.66
C ALA A 207 -24.52 -0.51 5.26
N LEU A 208 -25.34 -0.99 6.19
CA LEU A 208 -26.77 -1.03 5.92
C LEU A 208 -27.24 0.41 5.67
N SER A 209 -27.63 0.74 4.43
CA SER A 209 -28.61 1.80 4.22
C SER A 209 -29.77 1.47 5.15
N ALA A 210 -30.01 2.35 6.14
CA ALA A 210 -31.11 2.18 7.06
C ALA A 210 -32.35 1.82 6.23
N SER A 211 -32.97 0.71 6.58
CA SER A 211 -34.27 0.30 6.04
C SER A 211 -35.18 1.52 5.92
N ALA A 212 -35.89 1.60 4.79
CA ALA A 212 -36.79 2.66 4.36
C ALA A 212 -37.93 2.97 5.36
N SER A 213 -37.59 3.43 6.57
CA SER A 213 -38.53 3.71 7.65
C SER A 213 -38.02 4.79 8.63
N SER A 214 -37.19 5.72 8.13
CA SER A 214 -36.95 6.99 8.83
C SER A 214 -36.64 8.06 7.79
N SER A 215 -37.52 9.05 7.70
CA SER A 215 -37.40 10.27 6.89
C SER A 215 -36.28 11.19 7.42
N LEU A 216 -35.04 10.71 7.41
CA LEU A 216 -33.85 11.54 7.65
C LEU A 216 -33.03 11.59 6.36
N GLU A 217 -32.93 12.82 5.83
CA GLU A 217 -31.98 13.30 4.82
C GLU A 217 -31.31 12.22 3.97
N THR A 218 -31.94 11.89 2.85
CA THR A 218 -31.24 11.27 1.72
C THR A 218 -30.11 12.21 1.32
N THR A 219 -28.91 11.95 1.82
CA THR A 219 -27.72 12.57 1.27
C THR A 219 -27.63 12.04 -0.16
N ASP A 220 -28.02 12.84 -1.14
CA ASP A 220 -27.90 12.52 -2.57
C ASP A 220 -26.42 12.29 -2.89
N VAL A 221 -25.98 11.04 -2.75
CA VAL A 221 -24.63 10.66 -3.16
C VAL A 221 -24.65 10.62 -4.68
N SER A 222 -24.14 11.69 -5.28
CA SER A 222 -23.97 11.75 -6.73
C SER A 222 -23.18 10.53 -7.20
N PRO A 223 -23.67 9.81 -8.23
CA PRO A 223 -22.98 8.63 -8.74
C PRO A 223 -21.61 9.02 -9.28
N LEU A 224 -20.59 8.26 -8.88
CA LEU A 224 -19.23 8.46 -9.32
C LEU A 224 -19.07 7.95 -10.75
N VAL A 225 -18.66 8.82 -11.66
CA VAL A 225 -18.24 8.43 -13.00
C VAL A 225 -16.87 7.78 -12.91
N LEU A 226 -16.82 6.49 -13.22
CA LEU A 226 -15.57 5.74 -13.19
C LEU A 226 -14.68 6.14 -14.37
N ALA A 227 -13.38 6.29 -14.12
CA ALA A 227 -12.45 6.58 -15.20
C ALA A 227 -12.47 5.44 -16.26
N PRO A 228 -12.36 5.74 -17.56
CA PRO A 228 -12.57 4.75 -18.63
C PRO A 228 -11.74 3.48 -18.49
N TYR A 229 -10.51 3.59 -17.96
CA TYR A 229 -9.61 2.46 -17.77
C TYR A 229 -9.98 1.53 -16.61
N TYR A 230 -10.83 1.95 -15.68
CA TYR A 230 -11.37 1.07 -14.63
C TYR A 230 -12.66 0.37 -15.06
N VAL A 231 -13.35 0.85 -16.10
CA VAL A 231 -14.62 0.30 -16.59
C VAL A 231 -14.52 -1.19 -16.96
N PRO A 232 -13.48 -1.67 -17.69
CA PRO A 232 -13.35 -3.10 -18.00
C PRO A 232 -13.22 -3.97 -16.75
N LEU A 233 -12.47 -3.50 -15.75
CA LEU A 233 -12.26 -4.20 -14.49
C LEU A 233 -13.55 -4.21 -13.66
N ALA A 234 -14.25 -3.09 -13.58
CA ALA A 234 -15.55 -3.00 -12.92
C ALA A 234 -16.56 -3.95 -13.57
N ASN A 235 -16.62 -4.00 -14.90
CA ASN A 235 -17.50 -4.92 -15.63
C ASN A 235 -17.14 -6.39 -15.36
N LEU A 236 -15.85 -6.74 -15.33
CA LEU A 236 -15.41 -8.09 -15.00
C LEU A 236 -15.82 -8.48 -13.57
N LEU A 237 -15.51 -7.65 -12.59
CA LEU A 237 -15.75 -7.96 -11.18
C LEU A 237 -17.24 -7.96 -10.84
N LEU A 238 -17.96 -6.90 -11.22
CA LEU A 238 -19.38 -6.74 -10.88
C LEU A 238 -20.29 -7.66 -11.71
N HIS A 239 -20.12 -7.70 -13.03
CA HIS A 239 -21.06 -8.43 -13.90
C HIS A 239 -20.69 -9.90 -14.12
N LYS A 240 -19.41 -10.22 -14.32
CA LYS A 240 -19.02 -11.62 -14.60
C LYS A 240 -18.81 -12.43 -13.33
N TRP A 241 -18.21 -11.83 -12.30
CA TRP A 241 -17.81 -12.55 -11.09
C TRP A 241 -18.69 -12.26 -9.87
N GLY A 242 -19.58 -11.26 -9.94
CA GLY A 242 -20.45 -10.89 -8.83
C GLY A 242 -19.67 -10.45 -7.57
N LEU A 243 -18.43 -9.99 -7.74
CA LEU A 243 -17.58 -9.50 -6.65
C LEU A 243 -17.81 -8.01 -6.42
N PRO A 244 -17.69 -7.52 -5.17
CA PRO A 244 -17.72 -6.09 -4.92
C PRO A 244 -16.54 -5.40 -5.61
N PHE A 245 -16.66 -4.09 -5.82
CA PHE A 245 -15.62 -3.27 -6.42
C PHE A 245 -15.00 -2.37 -5.35
N PRO A 246 -14.00 -2.83 -4.58
CA PRO A 246 -13.35 -2.06 -3.51
C PRO A 246 -12.46 -0.97 -4.10
N LEU A 247 -13.09 0.08 -4.65
CA LEU A 247 -12.43 1.12 -5.44
C LEU A 247 -11.25 1.77 -4.70
N PRO A 248 -11.36 2.19 -3.42
CA PRO A 248 -10.21 2.79 -2.72
C PRO A 248 -8.99 1.87 -2.64
N ALA A 249 -9.20 0.58 -2.37
CA ALA A 249 -8.10 -0.40 -2.32
C ALA A 249 -7.49 -0.64 -3.71
N ILE A 250 -8.31 -0.72 -4.76
CA ILE A 250 -7.84 -0.85 -6.15
C ILE A 250 -7.01 0.37 -6.55
N THR A 251 -7.54 1.59 -6.36
CA THR A 251 -6.85 2.83 -6.72
C THR A 251 -5.55 2.99 -5.95
N PHE A 252 -5.55 2.58 -4.68
CA PHE A 252 -4.36 2.67 -3.86
C PHE A 252 -3.28 1.68 -4.30
N LEU A 253 -3.64 0.43 -4.60
CA LEU A 253 -2.70 -0.54 -5.17
C LEU A 253 -2.11 -0.05 -6.50
N VAL A 254 -2.96 0.44 -7.41
CA VAL A 254 -2.50 1.01 -8.70
C VAL A 254 -1.55 2.18 -8.48
N ASN A 255 -1.84 3.06 -7.53
CA ASN A 255 -0.98 4.17 -7.19
C ASN A 255 0.37 3.71 -6.62
N VAL A 256 0.38 2.77 -5.67
CA VAL A 256 1.62 2.25 -5.08
C VAL A 256 2.48 1.57 -6.16
N VAL A 257 1.90 0.70 -6.98
CA VAL A 257 2.61 0.01 -8.06
C VAL A 257 3.19 1.01 -9.05
N SER A 258 2.37 1.93 -9.56
CA SER A 258 2.81 2.87 -10.59
C SER A 258 3.91 3.82 -10.10
N THR A 259 3.74 4.42 -8.92
CA THR A 259 4.72 5.38 -8.37
C THR A 259 6.04 4.73 -8.01
N THR A 260 6.02 3.54 -7.40
CA THR A 260 7.25 2.85 -6.97
C THR A 260 7.93 2.08 -8.11
N ALA A 261 7.19 1.60 -9.12
CA ALA A 261 7.78 1.01 -10.32
C ALA A 261 8.63 2.03 -11.09
N VAL A 262 8.07 3.23 -11.33
CA VAL A 262 8.81 4.32 -11.99
C VAL A 262 10.06 4.69 -11.18
N ARG A 263 9.91 4.81 -9.85
CA ARG A 263 11.03 5.10 -8.96
C ARG A 263 12.11 4.01 -9.00
N ALA A 264 11.72 2.75 -9.03
CA ALA A 264 12.64 1.62 -9.11
C ALA A 264 13.41 1.61 -10.43
N SER A 265 12.74 1.86 -11.56
CA SER A 265 13.39 1.94 -12.88
C SER A 265 14.40 3.08 -12.95
N TRP A 266 14.05 4.26 -12.45
CA TRP A 266 15.00 5.37 -12.35
C TRP A 266 16.14 5.08 -11.37
N GLY A 267 15.85 4.42 -10.25
CA GLY A 267 16.84 3.99 -9.28
C GLY A 267 17.83 3.00 -9.88
N ARG A 268 17.38 2.07 -10.73
CA ARG A 268 18.26 1.15 -11.47
C ARG A 268 19.16 1.90 -12.43
N LYS A 269 18.61 2.84 -13.21
CA LYS A 269 19.40 3.69 -14.11
C LYS A 269 20.50 4.41 -13.33
N TRP A 270 20.14 5.01 -12.20
CA TRP A 270 21.10 5.65 -11.31
C TRP A 270 22.18 4.68 -10.78
N TYR A 271 21.82 3.43 -10.43
CA TYR A 271 22.79 2.41 -10.04
C TYR A 271 23.76 2.05 -11.17
N VAL A 272 23.29 1.96 -12.41
CA VAL A 272 24.13 1.70 -13.59
C VAL A 272 25.07 2.86 -13.83
N ASP A 273 24.57 4.09 -13.80
CA ASP A 273 25.38 5.31 -14.00
C ASP A 273 26.42 5.48 -12.89
N ARG A 274 26.09 5.13 -11.65
CA ARG A 274 26.97 5.31 -10.48
C ARG A 274 28.00 4.20 -10.31
N PHE A 275 27.62 2.94 -10.51
CA PHE A 275 28.46 1.78 -10.20
C PHE A 275 28.95 1.04 -11.45
N GLY A 276 28.41 1.32 -12.63
CA GLY A 276 28.74 0.65 -13.88
C GLY A 276 27.85 -0.55 -14.15
N ALA A 277 27.53 -0.75 -15.44
CA ALA A 277 26.64 -1.81 -15.90
C ALA A 277 27.15 -3.23 -15.55
N GLU A 278 28.46 -3.44 -15.55
CA GLU A 278 29.07 -4.74 -15.20
C GLU A 278 28.80 -5.14 -13.75
N ARG A 279 28.94 -4.20 -12.80
CA ARG A 279 28.69 -4.46 -11.37
C ARG A 279 27.21 -4.63 -11.08
N VAL A 280 26.33 -3.91 -11.78
CA VAL A 280 24.88 -4.10 -11.67
C VAL A 280 24.46 -5.43 -12.30
N GLY A 281 25.11 -5.85 -13.39
CA GLY A 281 24.89 -7.13 -14.05
C GLY A 281 23.50 -7.24 -14.69
N MET A 282 22.96 -8.46 -14.67
CA MET A 282 21.64 -8.77 -15.23
C MET A 282 20.47 -8.36 -14.32
N ARG A 283 20.71 -7.74 -13.17
CA ARG A 283 19.66 -7.41 -12.20
C ARG A 283 18.67 -6.40 -12.79
N GLY A 284 17.38 -6.71 -12.69
CA GLY A 284 16.31 -5.76 -13.03
C GLY A 284 16.01 -4.82 -11.87
N ALA A 285 15.15 -3.82 -12.06
CA ALA A 285 14.75 -2.95 -10.96
C ALA A 285 13.82 -3.69 -10.00
N PHE A 286 12.74 -4.24 -10.55
CA PHE A 286 11.70 -4.99 -9.84
C PHE A 286 11.22 -6.25 -10.59
N VAL A 287 11.53 -6.38 -11.90
CA VAL A 287 11.30 -7.61 -12.66
C VAL A 287 12.60 -8.43 -12.70
N PRO A 288 12.60 -9.70 -12.28
CA PRO A 288 13.79 -10.55 -12.31
C PRO A 288 14.46 -10.60 -13.68
N TYR A 289 15.76 -10.32 -13.71
CA TYR A 289 16.61 -10.44 -14.90
C TYR A 289 16.23 -9.58 -16.12
N PHE A 290 15.36 -8.59 -15.95
CA PHE A 290 14.93 -7.71 -17.04
C PHE A 290 15.59 -6.33 -16.91
N LYS A 291 16.54 -6.01 -17.82
CA LYS A 291 17.34 -4.78 -17.74
C LYS A 291 16.59 -3.49 -18.09
N TRP A 292 15.54 -3.60 -18.89
CA TRP A 292 14.82 -2.45 -19.44
C TRP A 292 13.80 -1.85 -18.46
N LEU A 293 13.46 -2.58 -17.39
CA LEU A 293 12.62 -2.12 -16.29
C LEU A 293 13.40 -2.07 -14.98
#